data_AF-A0A2N5TXW4-F1
#
_entry.id   AF-A0A2N5TXW4-F1
#
_cell.length_a   1.000
_cell.length_b   1.000
_cell.length_c   1.000
_cell.angle_alpha   90.00
_cell.angle_beta   90.00
_cell.angle_gamma   90.00
#
_symmetry.space_group_name_H-M   'P 1'
#
loop_
_entity.id
_entity.type
_entity.pdbx_description
1 polymer ?
#
loop_
_entity_poly.entity_id
_entity_poly.type
_entity_poly.pdbx_seq_one_letter_code
_entity_poly.pdbx_strand_id
1 'polypeptide(L)'
;MDRGNSSVFNQPIVQQDWAISVKPALLPIVASFFLLFISAVTLPCKSRAAIYFRLSLLPLQLMLAYDICVNKNYSLGSAFRDSAFPAFAFMILYRSLDFSIVNLWDAEPAFHWIVPDHDPSSAVSELTVESPNDKPIIVRWRKVPHPPLFSFDRMIWALDNLTLSRPGTPFLFPWKVRALEWSQRALESPDTKFGVPEWPLLPAIIQQLVHLGCHFYIRHQDIKPGQQIWDLPLFVQCTLSFALGGAVAFSNALEEAIFFPLILKFKVLPRTALVSHSKRAITSAGIGELWGKRWHHAWRRSFTRLTRIIPGSSYLVVGYFSAFWMRYVLYIRFFQIVFVSQDAHFY
;
A
#
# COMPACT_ATOMS: atom_id res chain seq x y z
N MET A 1 40.70 -10.53 10.86
CA MET A 1 39.24 -10.31 11.02
C MET A 1 38.61 -10.64 9.69
N ASP A 2 38.19 -11.89 9.54
CA ASP A 2 37.56 -12.37 8.31
C ASP A 2 36.18 -11.74 8.18
N ARG A 3 36.01 -10.90 7.16
CA ARG A 3 34.70 -10.37 6.77
C ARG A 3 33.92 -11.56 6.21
N GLY A 4 32.96 -12.07 6.97
CA GLY A 4 32.06 -13.11 6.49
C GLY A 4 31.43 -12.68 5.17
N ASN A 5 31.61 -13.48 4.13
CA ASN A 5 30.84 -13.33 2.90
C ASN A 5 29.48 -13.98 3.12
N SER A 6 28.40 -13.36 2.64
CA SER A 6 27.10 -14.04 2.63
C SER A 6 27.18 -15.25 1.68
N SER A 7 26.78 -16.43 2.17
CA SER A 7 26.86 -17.70 1.44
C SER A 7 26.01 -17.74 0.16
N VAL A 8 25.10 -16.77 -0.01
CA VAL A 8 24.16 -16.70 -1.14
C VAL A 8 24.68 -15.78 -2.26
N PHE A 9 25.54 -14.79 -1.97
CA PHE A 9 25.90 -13.77 -2.97
C PHE A 9 27.39 -13.39 -3.03
N ASN A 10 28.29 -13.99 -2.23
CA ASN A 10 29.71 -13.61 -2.21
C ASN A 10 29.92 -12.09 -2.05
N GLN A 11 28.99 -11.42 -1.37
CA GLN A 11 29.14 -10.01 -1.04
C GLN A 11 29.68 -9.91 0.39
N PRO A 12 30.66 -9.04 0.63
CA PRO A 12 31.10 -8.76 1.98
C PRO A 12 29.90 -8.24 2.77
N ILE A 13 29.68 -8.82 3.95
CA ILE A 13 28.79 -8.25 4.95
C ILE A 13 29.33 -6.86 5.29
N VAL A 14 28.74 -5.83 4.69
CA VAL A 14 29.08 -4.44 4.97
C VAL A 14 28.35 -4.05 6.24
N GLN A 15 29.11 -3.85 7.31
CA GLN A 15 28.62 -3.26 8.55
C GLN A 15 28.06 -1.87 8.20
N GLN A 16 26.73 -1.76 8.17
CA GLN A 16 26.06 -0.53 7.78
C GLN A 16 26.06 0.41 8.97
N ASP A 17 26.71 1.57 8.85
CA ASP A 17 26.55 2.65 9.81
C ASP A 17 25.09 3.13 9.73
N TRP A 18 24.33 2.87 10.80
CA TRP A 18 22.93 3.29 10.93
C TRP A 18 22.78 4.80 11.18
N ALA A 19 23.60 5.61 10.51
CA ALA A 19 23.45 7.05 10.49
C ALA A 19 22.31 7.44 9.56
N ILE A 20 21.45 8.36 10.00
CA ILE A 20 20.34 8.86 9.18
C ILE A 20 20.93 9.53 7.93
N SER A 21 20.61 8.98 6.76
CA SER A 21 21.08 9.40 5.45
C SER A 21 19.92 9.41 4.45
N VAL A 22 19.03 10.40 4.59
CA VAL A 22 17.83 10.54 3.73
C VAL A 22 18.08 11.42 2.51
N LYS A 23 19.00 12.39 2.62
CA LYS A 23 19.33 13.34 1.54
C LYS A 23 19.59 12.66 0.19
N PRO A 24 20.41 11.58 0.11
CA PRO A 24 20.68 10.96 -1.19
C PRO A 24 19.46 10.21 -1.77
N ALA A 25 18.49 9.80 -0.95
CA ALA A 25 17.27 9.14 -1.40
C ALA A 25 16.22 10.10 -2.00
N LEU A 26 16.30 11.41 -1.69
CA LEU A 26 15.27 12.38 -2.06
C LEU A 26 15.09 12.49 -3.58
N LEU A 27 16.19 12.61 -4.32
CA LEU A 27 16.15 12.77 -5.78
C LEU A 27 15.55 11.53 -6.47
N PRO A 28 16.00 10.28 -6.21
CA PRO A 28 15.38 9.08 -6.76
C PRO A 28 13.89 8.97 -6.45
N ILE A 29 13.47 9.28 -5.22
CA ILE A 29 12.06 9.22 -4.79
C ILE A 29 11.21 10.22 -5.56
N VAL A 30 11.65 11.48 -5.62
CA VAL A 30 10.94 12.55 -6.34
C VAL A 30 10.90 12.27 -7.84
N ALA A 31 12.01 11.81 -8.44
CA ALA A 31 12.07 11.44 -9.84
C ALA A 31 11.11 10.28 -10.16
N SER A 32 11.09 9.24 -9.31
CA SER A 32 10.17 8.10 -9.48
C SER A 32 8.71 8.55 -9.44
N PHE A 33 8.35 9.38 -8.46
CA PHE A 33 6.99 9.92 -8.34
C PHE A 33 6.61 10.77 -9.56
N PHE A 34 7.52 11.65 -10.01
CA PHE A 34 7.30 12.50 -11.18
C PHE A 34 7.10 11.68 -12.46
N LEU A 35 7.94 10.67 -12.70
CA LEU A 35 7.80 9.78 -13.84
C LEU A 35 6.51 8.95 -13.79
N LEU A 36 6.06 8.54 -12.60
CA LEU A 36 4.78 7.83 -12.41
C LEU A 36 3.61 8.77 -12.67
N PHE A 37 3.71 10.01 -12.20
CA PHE A 37 2.73 11.06 -12.42
C PHE A 37 2.56 11.35 -13.92
N ILE A 38 3.66 11.56 -14.65
CA ILE A 38 3.59 11.76 -16.10
C ILE A 38 2.97 10.53 -16.80
N SER A 39 3.39 9.32 -16.43
CA SER A 39 2.78 8.08 -16.93
C SER A 39 1.27 8.05 -16.69
N ALA A 40 0.83 8.43 -15.48
CA ALA A 40 -0.58 8.51 -15.12
C ALA A 40 -1.33 9.57 -15.94
N VAL A 41 -0.79 10.77 -16.14
CA VAL A 41 -1.41 11.84 -16.95
C VAL A 41 -1.73 11.37 -18.37
N THR A 42 -0.87 10.53 -18.97
CA THR A 42 -1.10 10.02 -20.34
C THR A 42 -2.24 9.00 -20.45
N LEU A 43 -2.78 8.50 -19.33
CA LEU A 43 -3.93 7.58 -19.35
C LEU A 43 -5.26 8.35 -19.48
N PRO A 44 -6.31 7.79 -20.11
CA PRO A 44 -6.41 6.46 -20.70
C PRO A 44 -5.95 6.40 -22.18
N CYS A 45 -5.14 7.36 -22.67
CA CYS A 45 -4.82 7.46 -24.09
C CYS A 45 -4.21 6.15 -24.62
N LYS A 46 -4.89 5.54 -25.60
CA LYS A 46 -4.50 4.29 -26.27
C LYS A 46 -3.75 4.51 -27.60
N SER A 47 -3.37 5.75 -27.91
CA SER A 47 -2.55 6.00 -29.11
C SER A 47 -1.22 5.25 -28.99
N ARG A 48 -0.68 4.80 -30.12
CA ARG A 48 0.64 4.13 -30.16
C ARG A 48 1.71 4.99 -29.50
N ALA A 49 1.68 6.31 -29.73
CA ALA A 49 2.59 7.26 -29.11
C ALA A 49 2.49 7.24 -27.57
N ALA A 50 1.28 7.28 -27.00
CA ALA A 50 1.10 7.25 -25.54
C ALA A 50 1.53 5.90 -24.93
N ILE A 51 1.30 4.80 -25.66
CA ILE A 51 1.76 3.47 -25.26
C ILE A 51 3.29 3.40 -25.25
N TYR A 52 3.95 3.74 -26.36
CA TYR A 52 5.40 3.71 -26.45
C TYR A 52 6.07 4.68 -25.48
N PHE A 53 5.45 5.84 -25.25
CA PHE A 53 5.91 6.77 -24.24
C PHE A 53 5.95 6.13 -22.85
N ARG A 54 4.84 5.53 -22.38
CA ARG A 54 4.83 4.83 -21.08
C ARG A 54 5.82 3.67 -21.02
N LEU A 55 5.91 2.87 -22.09
CA LEU A 55 6.90 1.79 -22.18
C LEU A 55 8.34 2.30 -22.14
N SER A 56 8.63 3.46 -22.74
CA SER A 56 9.97 4.06 -22.68
C SER A 56 10.34 4.58 -21.29
N LEU A 57 9.35 4.97 -20.48
CA LEU A 57 9.56 5.36 -19.08
C LEU A 57 9.78 4.17 -18.14
N LEU A 58 9.33 2.97 -18.53
CA LEU A 58 9.39 1.79 -17.67
C LEU A 58 10.83 1.42 -17.27
N PRO A 59 11.84 1.32 -18.17
CA PRO A 59 13.22 1.03 -17.77
C PRO A 59 13.79 2.02 -16.74
N LEU A 60 13.49 3.31 -16.90
CA LEU A 60 13.93 4.35 -15.96
C LEU A 60 13.26 4.16 -14.59
N GLN A 61 11.96 3.85 -14.57
CA GLN A 61 11.24 3.54 -13.33
C GLN A 61 11.79 2.31 -12.62
N LEU A 62 12.10 1.25 -13.37
CA LEU A 62 12.66 0.02 -12.81
C LEU A 62 14.06 0.26 -12.24
N MET A 63 14.87 1.07 -12.91
CA MET A 63 16.19 1.47 -12.43
C MET A 63 16.09 2.25 -11.11
N LEU A 64 15.20 3.25 -11.03
CA LEU A 64 15.00 4.03 -9.81
C LEU A 64 14.41 3.20 -8.67
N ALA A 65 13.43 2.34 -8.97
CA ALA A 65 12.88 1.42 -7.99
C ALA A 65 13.96 0.47 -7.46
N TYR A 66 14.82 -0.06 -8.33
CA TYR A 66 15.94 -0.90 -7.92
C TYR A 66 16.91 -0.14 -7.02
N ASP A 67 17.36 1.06 -7.44
CA ASP A 67 18.25 1.90 -6.63
C ASP A 67 17.66 2.20 -5.24
N ILE A 68 16.40 2.64 -5.15
CA ILE A 68 15.72 2.86 -3.88
C ILE A 68 15.70 1.58 -3.03
N CYS A 69 15.51 0.42 -3.64
CA CYS A 69 15.40 -0.85 -2.93
C CYS A 69 16.72 -1.35 -2.35
N VAL A 70 17.85 -1.17 -3.06
CA VAL A 70 19.12 -1.83 -2.72
C VAL A 70 20.24 -0.88 -2.30
N ASN A 71 20.09 0.42 -2.51
CA ASN A 71 21.16 1.38 -2.22
C ASN A 71 21.32 1.60 -0.71
N LYS A 72 22.43 1.06 -0.18
CA LYS A 72 22.77 1.09 1.26
C LYS A 72 23.13 2.48 1.78
N ASN A 73 23.32 3.47 0.90
CA ASN A 73 23.54 4.85 1.32
C ASN A 73 22.24 5.52 1.81
N TYR A 74 21.09 4.87 1.61
CA TYR A 74 19.80 5.32 2.10
C TYR A 74 19.55 4.71 3.47
N SER A 75 19.42 5.56 4.49
CA SER A 75 19.08 5.09 5.83
C SER A 75 18.22 6.09 6.60
N LEU A 76 17.26 5.54 7.35
CA LEU A 76 16.42 6.16 8.35
C LEU A 76 16.91 5.83 9.78
N GLY A 77 18.13 5.29 9.89
CA GLY A 77 18.86 5.06 11.12
C GLY A 77 18.55 3.73 11.82
N SER A 78 17.88 2.79 11.16
CA SER A 78 17.78 1.40 11.60
C SER A 78 17.26 0.48 10.51
N ALA A 79 17.63 -0.81 10.57
CA ALA A 79 17.17 -1.83 9.62
C ALA A 79 15.64 -1.89 9.48
N PHE A 80 14.94 -1.74 10.61
CA PHE A 80 13.48 -1.75 10.63
C PHE A 80 12.89 -0.55 9.88
N ARG A 81 13.44 0.67 10.08
CA ARG A 81 12.96 1.85 9.37
C ARG A 81 13.35 1.80 7.90
N ASP A 82 14.55 1.31 7.60
CA ASP A 82 15.10 1.22 6.24
C ASP A 82 14.28 0.26 5.37
N SER A 83 13.51 -0.65 5.98
CA SER A 83 12.49 -1.45 5.29
C SER A 83 11.46 -0.60 4.55
N ALA A 84 11.27 0.68 4.91
CA ALA A 84 10.42 1.60 4.16
C ALA A 84 10.91 1.80 2.70
N PHE A 85 12.22 1.75 2.43
CA PHE A 85 12.74 1.94 1.08
C PHE A 85 12.37 0.77 0.14
N PRO A 86 12.61 -0.51 0.48
CA PRO A 86 12.08 -1.63 -0.30
C PRO A 86 10.57 -1.59 -0.47
N ALA A 87 9.80 -1.27 0.58
CA ALA A 87 8.34 -1.15 0.46
C ALA A 87 7.95 -0.08 -0.58
N PHE A 88 8.58 1.09 -0.51
CA PHE A 88 8.32 2.17 -1.46
C PHE A 88 8.74 1.80 -2.88
N ALA A 89 9.90 1.16 -3.06
CA ALA A 89 10.37 0.64 -4.34
C ALA A 89 9.39 -0.37 -4.96
N PHE A 90 8.82 -1.28 -4.16
CA PHE A 90 7.80 -2.20 -4.64
C PHE A 90 6.51 -1.48 -5.05
N MET A 91 6.10 -0.41 -4.37
CA MET A 91 5.00 0.42 -4.85
C MET A 91 5.31 1.04 -6.20
N ILE A 92 6.52 1.58 -6.38
CA ILE A 92 6.95 2.16 -7.67
C ILE A 92 6.89 1.10 -8.77
N LEU A 93 7.47 -0.08 -8.52
CA LEU A 93 7.44 -1.22 -9.44
C LEU A 93 6.01 -1.58 -9.84
N TYR A 94 5.10 -1.69 -8.87
CA TYR A 94 3.72 -2.04 -9.16
C TYR A 94 2.98 -0.99 -9.95
N ARG A 95 3.21 0.29 -9.65
CA ARG A 95 2.58 1.38 -10.40
C ARG A 95 3.18 1.53 -11.79
N SER A 96 4.46 1.29 -11.97
CA SER A 96 5.10 1.33 -13.28
C SER A 96 4.60 0.20 -14.19
N LEU A 97 4.45 -1.02 -13.65
CA LEU A 97 3.85 -2.15 -14.37
C LEU A 97 2.36 -1.91 -14.66
N ASP A 98 1.60 -1.39 -13.69
CA ASP A 98 0.19 -1.05 -13.88
C ASP A 98 0.02 -0.02 -15.02
N PHE A 99 0.80 1.06 -15.00
CA PHE A 99 0.67 2.12 -15.99
C PHE A 99 1.19 1.74 -17.37
N SER A 100 2.27 0.95 -17.44
CA SER A 100 2.99 0.67 -18.69
C SER A 100 2.60 -0.65 -19.35
N ILE A 101 2.31 -1.70 -18.56
CA ILE A 101 2.08 -3.06 -19.04
C ILE A 101 0.60 -3.43 -19.01
N VAL A 102 -0.07 -3.31 -17.85
CA VAL A 102 -1.48 -3.75 -17.70
C VAL A 102 -2.37 -3.05 -18.72
N ASN A 103 -2.11 -1.76 -18.97
CA ASN A 103 -2.88 -0.95 -19.91
C ASN A 103 -2.71 -1.31 -21.39
N LEU A 104 -1.81 -2.24 -21.75
CA LEU A 104 -1.61 -2.67 -23.14
C LEU A 104 -2.78 -3.52 -23.65
N TRP A 105 -3.27 -4.45 -22.82
CA TRP A 105 -4.32 -5.40 -23.20
C TRP A 105 -5.62 -5.21 -22.43
N ASP A 106 -5.63 -4.39 -21.39
CA ASP A 106 -6.85 -4.10 -20.64
C ASP A 106 -7.83 -3.27 -21.48
N ALA A 107 -9.08 -3.75 -21.57
CA ALA A 107 -10.15 -3.04 -22.25
C ALA A 107 -10.44 -1.70 -21.57
N GLU A 108 -10.33 -1.65 -20.25
CA GLU A 108 -10.60 -0.48 -19.41
C GLU A 108 -9.36 -0.13 -18.55
N PRO A 109 -8.31 0.43 -19.18
CA PRO A 109 -6.99 0.54 -18.57
C PRO A 109 -6.99 1.43 -17.31
N ALA A 110 -7.71 2.55 -17.35
CA ALA A 110 -7.69 3.55 -16.30
C ALA A 110 -9.05 3.73 -15.66
N PHE A 111 -9.07 3.91 -14.34
CA PHE A 111 -10.32 4.11 -13.62
C PHE A 111 -10.92 5.48 -13.90
N HIS A 112 -12.23 5.49 -14.11
CA HIS A 112 -12.98 6.74 -14.14
C HIS A 112 -13.01 7.35 -12.76
N TRP A 113 -13.12 8.68 -12.71
CA TRP A 113 -13.65 9.30 -11.50
C TRP A 113 -15.11 8.93 -11.34
N ILE A 114 -15.53 8.81 -10.10
CA ILE A 114 -16.93 8.72 -9.71
C ILE A 114 -17.28 9.87 -8.79
N VAL A 115 -18.50 10.38 -8.93
CA VAL A 115 -19.07 11.44 -8.10
C VAL A 115 -20.48 11.03 -7.65
N PRO A 116 -20.99 11.57 -6.53
CA PRO A 116 -22.37 11.35 -6.11
C PRO A 116 -23.38 11.80 -7.18
N ASP A 117 -24.51 11.11 -7.27
CA ASP A 117 -25.62 11.46 -8.18
C ASP A 117 -26.36 12.74 -7.74
N HIS A 118 -26.34 13.08 -6.46
CA HIS A 118 -26.99 14.27 -5.90
C HIS A 118 -26.02 15.45 -5.73
N ASP A 119 -26.58 16.64 -5.55
CA ASP A 119 -25.85 17.91 -5.43
C ASP A 119 -24.70 17.78 -4.39
N PRO A 120 -23.43 18.09 -4.78
CA PRO A 120 -22.28 17.93 -3.91
C PRO A 120 -22.40 18.68 -2.57
N SER A 121 -23.16 19.78 -2.50
CA SER A 121 -23.38 20.52 -1.26
C SER A 121 -24.18 19.71 -0.21
N SER A 122 -25.21 19.01 -0.67
CA SER A 122 -26.02 18.07 0.13
C SER A 122 -25.23 16.80 0.46
N ALA A 123 -24.48 16.27 -0.52
CA ALA A 123 -23.67 15.07 -0.33
C ALA A 123 -22.52 15.27 0.67
N VAL A 124 -21.86 16.43 0.70
CA VAL A 124 -20.84 16.73 1.73
C VAL A 124 -21.46 16.70 3.12
N SER A 125 -22.67 17.26 3.27
CA SER A 125 -23.39 17.30 4.56
C SER A 125 -23.86 15.90 4.98
N GLU A 126 -24.38 15.09 4.06
CA GLU A 126 -24.79 13.70 4.31
C GLU A 126 -23.60 12.77 4.61
N LEU A 127 -22.43 13.02 3.98
CA LEU A 127 -21.20 12.27 4.25
C LEU A 127 -20.48 12.73 5.54
N THR A 128 -20.92 13.83 6.16
CA THR A 128 -20.39 14.32 7.44
C THR A 128 -21.35 14.14 8.61
N VAL A 129 -22.66 14.11 8.39
CA VAL A 129 -23.70 14.08 9.45
C VAL A 129 -24.24 12.67 9.64
N GLU A 130 -24.33 12.24 10.91
CA GLU A 130 -25.16 11.09 11.30
C GLU A 130 -26.62 11.44 11.04
N SER A 131 -27.24 10.83 10.03
CA SER A 131 -28.68 10.87 9.86
C SER A 131 -29.34 10.32 11.13
N PRO A 132 -30.25 11.06 11.79
CA PRO A 132 -31.00 10.59 12.98
C PRO A 132 -31.99 9.46 12.66
N ASN A 133 -32.23 9.17 11.38
CA ASN A 133 -33.12 8.11 10.93
C ASN A 133 -32.28 6.90 10.46
N ASP A 134 -32.53 5.75 11.09
CA ASP A 134 -31.87 4.43 10.96
C ASP A 134 -31.83 3.79 9.54
N LYS A 135 -32.08 4.54 8.47
CA LYS A 135 -31.88 4.05 7.11
C LYS A 135 -30.53 4.55 6.59
N PRO A 136 -29.58 3.65 6.27
CA PRO A 136 -28.33 4.07 5.63
C PRO A 136 -28.68 4.73 4.29
N ILE A 137 -28.35 6.01 4.15
CA ILE A 137 -28.47 6.72 2.88
C ILE A 137 -27.43 6.11 1.95
N ILE A 138 -27.88 5.25 1.02
CA ILE A 138 -27.02 4.69 -0.01
C ILE A 138 -26.82 5.78 -1.07
N VAL A 139 -25.72 6.52 -0.93
CA VAL A 139 -25.30 7.50 -1.94
C VAL A 139 -24.91 6.73 -3.19
N ARG A 140 -25.66 6.92 -4.28
CA ARG A 140 -25.32 6.34 -5.59
C ARG A 140 -24.20 7.14 -6.24
N TRP A 141 -23.22 6.44 -6.81
CA TRP A 141 -22.07 7.06 -7.47
C TRP A 141 -22.14 6.83 -8.98
N ARG A 142 -21.96 7.90 -9.76
CA ARG A 142 -21.87 7.82 -11.23
C ARG A 142 -20.46 8.04 -11.73
N LYS A 143 -20.12 7.35 -12.81
CA LYS A 143 -18.87 7.56 -13.55
C LYS A 143 -18.90 8.90 -14.27
N VAL A 144 -17.75 9.58 -14.27
CA VAL A 144 -17.51 10.82 -14.99
C VAL A 144 -16.52 10.55 -16.12
N PRO A 145 -16.70 11.16 -17.31
CA PRO A 145 -15.72 11.07 -18.38
C PRO A 145 -14.33 11.49 -17.92
N HIS A 146 -13.30 10.90 -18.51
CA HIS A 146 -11.93 11.30 -18.21
C HIS A 146 -11.68 12.78 -18.58
N PRO A 147 -11.00 13.56 -17.71
CA PRO A 147 -10.72 14.97 -17.99
C PRO A 147 -9.85 15.18 -19.25
N PRO A 148 -9.89 16.32 -19.96
CA PRO A 148 -9.00 16.58 -21.09
C PRO A 148 -7.51 16.51 -20.71
N LEU A 149 -6.62 16.07 -21.61
CA LEU A 149 -5.20 15.79 -21.30
C LEU A 149 -4.46 16.98 -20.66
N PHE A 150 -4.70 18.20 -21.16
CA PHE A 150 -4.05 19.42 -20.69
C PHE A 150 -4.94 20.24 -19.76
N SER A 151 -5.67 19.56 -18.86
CA SER A 151 -6.52 20.21 -17.85
C SER A 151 -5.97 20.01 -16.45
N PHE A 152 -6.26 20.96 -15.55
CA PHE A 152 -5.94 20.82 -14.14
C PHE A 152 -6.63 19.60 -13.50
N ASP A 153 -7.87 19.30 -13.92
CA ASP A 153 -8.58 18.11 -13.49
C ASP A 153 -7.88 16.82 -13.92
N ARG A 154 -7.19 16.80 -15.08
CA ARG A 154 -6.36 15.66 -15.47
C ARG A 154 -5.18 15.46 -14.54
N MET A 155 -4.53 16.54 -14.12
CA MET A 155 -3.43 16.46 -13.15
C MET A 155 -3.92 15.91 -11.81
N ILE A 156 -5.04 16.41 -11.31
CA ILE A 156 -5.65 15.89 -10.07
C ILE A 156 -6.04 14.42 -10.24
N TRP A 157 -6.66 14.05 -11.37
CA TRP A 157 -7.04 12.67 -11.65
C TRP A 157 -5.83 11.74 -11.66
N ALA A 158 -4.71 12.18 -12.25
CA ALA A 158 -3.46 11.42 -12.26
C ALA A 158 -2.89 11.23 -10.84
N LEU A 159 -2.93 12.27 -10.01
CA LEU A 159 -2.56 12.19 -8.59
C LEU A 159 -3.45 11.21 -7.83
N ASP A 160 -4.77 11.28 -8.01
CA ASP A 160 -5.70 10.32 -7.37
C ASP A 160 -5.42 8.90 -7.88
N ASN A 161 -5.20 8.72 -9.18
CA ASN A 161 -4.93 7.41 -9.77
C ASN A 161 -3.64 6.79 -9.21
N LEU A 162 -2.63 7.62 -8.94
CA LEU A 162 -1.35 7.25 -8.34
C LEU A 162 -1.47 6.96 -6.83
N THR A 163 -2.17 7.82 -6.08
CA THR A 163 -2.11 7.85 -4.61
C THR A 163 -3.33 7.22 -3.91
N LEU A 164 -4.50 7.20 -4.55
CA LEU A 164 -5.72 6.61 -3.99
C LEU A 164 -5.69 5.08 -4.18
N SER A 165 -4.98 4.43 -3.26
CA SER A 165 -4.79 2.97 -3.25
C SER A 165 -5.75 2.24 -2.32
N ARG A 166 -6.55 2.96 -1.52
CA ARG A 166 -7.61 2.44 -0.65
C ARG A 166 -9.00 2.82 -1.21
N PRO A 167 -10.05 2.03 -0.94
CA PRO A 167 -11.40 2.43 -1.28
C PRO A 167 -11.78 3.71 -0.51
N GLY A 168 -12.38 4.68 -1.17
CA GLY A 168 -12.83 5.93 -0.55
C GLY A 168 -12.57 7.16 -1.41
N THR A 169 -12.53 8.32 -0.76
CA THR A 169 -12.21 9.61 -1.39
C THR A 169 -10.76 10.03 -1.11
N PRO A 170 -10.13 10.86 -1.97
CA PRO A 170 -8.75 11.27 -1.82
C PRO A 170 -8.57 12.27 -0.68
N PHE A 171 -7.34 12.31 -0.15
CA PHE A 171 -6.93 13.33 0.82
C PHE A 171 -6.72 14.70 0.18
N LEU A 172 -6.40 14.75 -1.11
CA LEU A 172 -6.18 15.98 -1.85
C LEU A 172 -7.51 16.52 -2.40
N PHE A 173 -7.81 17.77 -2.09
CA PHE A 173 -9.07 18.43 -2.48
C PHE A 173 -10.32 17.62 -2.10
N PRO A 174 -10.49 17.25 -0.83
CA PRO A 174 -11.57 16.36 -0.38
C PRO A 174 -12.98 16.93 -0.65
N TRP A 175 -13.10 18.27 -0.70
CA TRP A 175 -14.35 18.97 -0.98
C TRP A 175 -14.91 18.75 -2.38
N LYS A 176 -14.12 18.24 -3.34
CA LYS A 176 -14.63 17.88 -4.67
C LYS A 176 -15.45 16.57 -4.67
N VAL A 177 -15.52 15.85 -3.53
CA VAL A 177 -16.29 14.61 -3.33
C VAL A 177 -16.21 13.67 -4.53
N ARG A 178 -14.98 13.25 -4.84
CA ARG A 178 -14.68 12.34 -5.94
C ARG A 178 -14.00 11.09 -5.42
N ALA A 179 -14.17 9.99 -6.12
CA ALA A 179 -13.42 8.77 -5.87
C ALA A 179 -13.01 8.15 -7.21
N LEU A 180 -12.25 7.05 -7.16
CA LEU A 180 -12.00 6.23 -8.34
C LEU A 180 -13.02 5.09 -8.41
N GLU A 181 -13.43 4.75 -9.61
CA GLU A 181 -14.42 3.71 -9.94
C GLU A 181 -14.27 2.40 -9.16
N TRP A 182 -13.04 1.92 -8.94
CA TRP A 182 -12.80 0.69 -8.18
C TRP A 182 -13.26 0.76 -6.70
N SER A 183 -13.47 1.96 -6.18
CA SER A 183 -13.99 2.22 -4.83
C SER A 183 -15.51 2.15 -4.76
N GLN A 184 -16.22 2.17 -5.90
CA GLN A 184 -17.68 2.29 -5.96
C GLN A 184 -18.38 1.23 -5.11
N ARG A 185 -17.99 -0.05 -5.27
CA ARG A 185 -18.57 -1.15 -4.49
C ARG A 185 -18.43 -0.95 -2.99
N ALA A 186 -17.34 -0.36 -2.53
CA ALA A 186 -17.13 -0.10 -1.11
C ALA A 186 -17.94 1.12 -0.64
N LEU A 187 -18.03 2.17 -1.46
CA LEU A 187 -18.78 3.39 -1.16
C LEU A 187 -20.29 3.17 -1.12
N GLU A 188 -20.82 2.26 -1.94
CA GLU A 188 -22.25 1.91 -1.99
C GLU A 188 -22.62 0.75 -1.06
N SER A 189 -21.64 0.10 -0.43
CA SER A 189 -21.86 -1.05 0.45
C SER A 189 -22.25 -0.62 1.85
N PRO A 190 -23.38 -1.08 2.40
CA PRO A 190 -23.75 -0.80 3.79
C PRO A 190 -22.75 -1.38 4.80
N ASP A 191 -22.03 -2.44 4.43
CA ASP A 191 -21.03 -3.08 5.29
C ASP A 191 -19.72 -2.28 5.45
N THR A 192 -19.48 -1.26 4.63
CA THR A 192 -18.23 -0.48 4.70
C THR A 192 -18.40 0.71 5.62
N LYS A 193 -17.78 0.60 6.80
CA LYS A 193 -17.77 1.66 7.81
C LYS A 193 -16.63 2.64 7.53
N PHE A 194 -16.96 3.76 6.92
CA PHE A 194 -16.06 4.89 6.70
C PHE A 194 -16.01 5.79 7.94
N GLY A 195 -14.85 6.38 8.25
CA GLY A 195 -14.67 7.26 9.42
C GLY A 195 -14.71 6.56 10.78
N VAL A 196 -14.85 5.24 10.80
CA VAL A 196 -14.87 4.45 12.04
C VAL A 196 -13.52 3.75 12.20
N PRO A 197 -12.82 3.92 13.32
CA PRO A 197 -11.56 3.20 13.58
C PRO A 197 -11.81 1.70 13.68
N GLU A 198 -10.79 0.89 13.40
CA GLU A 198 -10.91 -0.58 13.49
C GLU A 198 -11.39 -1.03 14.87
N TRP A 199 -10.82 -0.39 15.90
CA TRP A 199 -10.98 -0.69 17.30
C TRP A 199 -11.27 0.59 18.10
N PRO A 200 -12.12 0.52 19.14
CA PRO A 200 -12.23 1.58 20.12
C PRO A 200 -10.91 1.83 20.84
N LEU A 201 -10.79 2.99 21.51
CA LEU A 201 -9.53 3.44 22.12
C LEU A 201 -8.90 2.41 23.07
N LEU A 202 -9.67 1.82 23.99
CA LEU A 202 -9.11 0.87 24.96
C LEU A 202 -8.55 -0.41 24.30
N PRO A 203 -9.29 -1.15 23.45
CA PRO A 203 -8.72 -2.24 22.68
C PRO A 203 -7.54 -1.81 21.78
N ALA A 204 -7.55 -0.60 21.24
CA ALA A 204 -6.45 -0.07 20.43
C ALA A 204 -5.17 0.16 21.27
N ILE A 205 -5.30 0.63 22.51
CA ILE A 205 -4.17 0.72 23.45
C ILE A 205 -3.61 -0.67 23.75
N ILE A 206 -4.48 -1.66 24.01
CA ILE A 206 -4.05 -3.05 24.23
C ILE A 206 -3.29 -3.58 23.01
N GLN A 207 -3.82 -3.35 21.80
CA GLN A 207 -3.14 -3.74 20.56
C GLN A 207 -1.80 -3.02 20.38
N GLN A 208 -1.68 -1.75 20.77
CA GLN A 208 -0.39 -1.06 20.73
C GLN A 208 0.64 -1.67 21.69
N LEU A 209 0.21 -2.13 22.87
CA LEU A 209 1.09 -2.85 23.79
C LEU A 209 1.52 -4.20 23.22
N VAL A 210 0.60 -4.94 22.58
CA VAL A 210 0.93 -6.19 21.88
C VAL A 210 1.88 -5.92 20.71
N HIS A 211 1.63 -4.88 19.92
CA HIS A 211 2.49 -4.41 18.83
C HIS A 211 3.91 -4.14 19.31
N LEU A 212 4.04 -3.42 20.43
CA LEU A 212 5.32 -3.16 21.08
C LEU A 212 5.99 -4.45 21.58
N GLY A 213 5.22 -5.38 22.16
CA GLY A 213 5.68 -6.70 22.56
C GLY A 213 6.21 -7.53 21.38
N CYS A 214 5.52 -7.51 20.23
CA CYS A 214 5.99 -8.13 18.99
C CYS A 214 7.32 -7.54 18.54
N HIS A 215 7.47 -6.22 18.56
CA HIS A 215 8.73 -5.55 18.25
C HIS A 215 9.86 -5.92 19.20
N PHE A 216 9.58 -5.94 20.51
CA PHE A 216 10.57 -6.38 21.48
C PHE A 216 10.98 -7.82 21.26
N TYR A 217 10.02 -8.73 21.04
CA TYR A 217 10.33 -10.13 20.76
C TYR A 217 11.23 -10.29 19.53
N ILE A 218 10.85 -9.68 18.39
CA ILE A 218 11.63 -9.73 17.15
C ILE A 218 13.04 -9.19 17.37
N ARG A 219 13.17 -8.07 18.10
CA ARG A 219 14.47 -7.43 18.35
C ARG A 219 15.38 -8.24 19.27
N HIS A 220 14.84 -9.02 20.18
CA HIS A 220 15.61 -9.86 21.11
C HIS A 220 15.81 -11.29 20.59
N GLN A 221 15.29 -11.64 19.41
CA GLN A 221 15.65 -12.91 18.78
C GLN A 221 17.08 -12.83 18.26
N ASP A 222 17.96 -13.65 18.84
CA ASP A 222 19.35 -13.80 18.41
C ASP A 222 19.44 -14.76 17.21
N ILE A 223 18.98 -14.29 16.05
CA ILE A 223 19.10 -15.02 14.78
C ILE A 223 20.49 -14.71 14.22
N LYS A 224 21.33 -15.74 14.11
CA LYS A 224 22.71 -15.56 13.64
C LYS A 224 22.76 -15.23 12.14
N PRO A 225 23.76 -14.46 11.68
CA PRO A 225 24.03 -14.27 10.26
C PRO A 225 24.08 -15.59 9.48
N GLY A 226 23.32 -15.67 8.39
CA GLY A 226 23.23 -16.86 7.55
C GLY A 226 22.43 -18.04 8.13
N GLN A 227 21.90 -17.94 9.36
CA GLN A 227 21.01 -18.95 9.93
C GLN A 227 19.65 -18.89 9.25
N GLN A 228 19.14 -20.03 8.78
CA GLN A 228 17.81 -20.05 8.19
C GLN A 228 16.75 -20.07 9.28
N ILE A 229 15.60 -19.43 9.02
CA ILE A 229 14.45 -19.47 9.95
C ILE A 229 14.03 -20.92 10.22
N TRP A 230 14.18 -21.80 9.23
CA TRP A 230 13.84 -23.22 9.32
C TRP A 230 14.74 -24.01 10.27
N ASP A 231 15.93 -23.49 10.60
CA ASP A 231 16.87 -24.10 11.54
C ASP A 231 16.50 -23.79 13.00
N LEU A 232 15.58 -22.85 13.23
CA LEU A 232 15.13 -22.47 14.57
C LEU A 232 14.16 -23.52 15.15
N PRO A 233 14.05 -23.66 16.47
CA PRO A 233 13.03 -24.50 17.08
C PRO A 233 11.63 -24.13 16.57
N LEU A 234 10.76 -25.12 16.33
CA LEU A 234 9.41 -24.90 15.78
C LEU A 234 8.62 -23.84 16.55
N PHE A 235 8.75 -23.82 17.87
CA PHE A 235 8.13 -22.80 18.71
C PHE A 235 8.59 -21.38 18.32
N VAL A 236 9.90 -21.17 18.15
CA VAL A 236 10.47 -19.88 17.74
C VAL A 236 9.99 -19.51 16.34
N GLN A 237 9.91 -20.46 15.40
CA GLN A 237 9.38 -20.20 14.07
C GLN A 237 7.92 -19.70 14.13
N CYS A 238 7.08 -20.37 14.92
CA CYS A 238 5.68 -20.01 15.13
C CYS A 238 5.55 -18.64 15.81
N THR A 239 6.29 -18.40 16.89
CA THR A 239 6.23 -17.14 17.64
C THR A 239 6.79 -15.97 16.83
N LEU A 240 7.86 -16.17 16.07
CA LEU A 240 8.40 -15.17 15.15
C LEU A 240 7.40 -14.84 14.04
N SER A 241 6.76 -15.86 13.45
CA SER A 241 5.71 -15.66 12.44
C SER A 241 4.53 -14.88 13.01
N PHE A 242 4.09 -15.23 14.23
CA PHE A 242 3.04 -14.51 14.94
C PHE A 242 3.44 -13.07 15.26
N ALA A 243 4.67 -12.84 15.73
CA ALA A 243 5.17 -11.52 16.06
C ALA A 243 5.29 -10.62 14.81
N LEU A 244 5.78 -11.16 13.69
CA LEU A 244 5.83 -10.43 12.42
C LEU A 244 4.42 -10.09 11.92
N GLY A 245 3.48 -11.04 11.96
CA GLY A 245 2.08 -10.79 11.64
C GLY A 245 1.44 -9.75 12.56
N GLY A 246 1.69 -9.84 13.87
CA GLY A 246 1.18 -8.91 14.88
C GLY A 246 1.75 -7.50 14.73
N ALA A 247 3.04 -7.36 14.43
CA ALA A 247 3.68 -6.08 14.13
C ALA A 247 2.96 -5.39 12.97
N VAL A 248 2.56 -6.13 11.95
CA VAL A 248 1.82 -5.57 10.83
C VAL A 248 0.35 -5.29 11.18
N ALA A 249 -0.35 -6.25 11.80
CA ALA A 249 -1.78 -6.16 12.11
C ALA A 249 -2.12 -5.01 13.06
N PHE A 250 -1.26 -4.77 14.06
CA PHE A 250 -1.54 -3.85 15.16
C PHE A 250 -0.94 -2.45 14.98
N SER A 251 -0.22 -2.22 13.88
CA SER A 251 0.53 -1.00 13.63
C SER A 251 -0.30 0.28 13.60
N ASN A 252 -1.56 0.22 13.14
CA ASN A 252 -2.37 1.41 12.87
C ASN A 252 -3.56 1.61 13.84
N ALA A 253 -3.86 0.62 14.69
CA ALA A 253 -5.10 0.63 15.47
C ALA A 253 -5.21 1.84 16.43
N LEU A 254 -4.13 2.19 17.12
CA LEU A 254 -4.10 3.33 18.04
C LEU A 254 -4.16 4.66 17.29
N GLU A 255 -3.41 4.78 16.20
CA GLU A 255 -3.42 5.98 15.35
C GLU A 255 -4.83 6.24 14.80
N GLU A 256 -5.52 5.22 14.30
CA GLU A 256 -6.90 5.35 13.83
C GLU A 256 -7.86 5.75 14.96
N ALA A 257 -7.76 5.11 16.12
CA ALA A 257 -8.63 5.39 17.26
C ALA A 257 -8.51 6.82 17.79
N ILE A 258 -7.34 7.46 17.60
CA ILE A 258 -7.09 8.85 18.00
C ILE A 258 -7.38 9.80 16.84
N PHE A 259 -6.79 9.58 15.66
CA PHE A 259 -6.83 10.54 14.57
C PHE A 259 -8.16 10.56 13.83
N PHE A 260 -8.88 9.44 13.68
CA PHE A 260 -10.16 9.47 12.97
C PHE A 260 -11.17 10.38 13.69
N PRO A 261 -11.42 10.24 15.01
CA PRO A 261 -12.30 11.15 15.72
C PRO A 261 -11.85 12.61 15.65
N LEU A 262 -10.54 12.89 15.74
CA LEU A 262 -10.01 14.25 15.66
C LEU A 262 -10.22 14.86 14.27
N ILE A 263 -9.88 14.13 13.21
CA ILE A 263 -10.05 14.58 11.81
C ILE A 263 -11.52 14.90 11.53
N LEU A 264 -12.43 14.05 12.01
CA LEU A 264 -13.87 14.25 11.85
C LEU A 264 -14.39 15.41 12.69
N LYS A 265 -13.94 15.54 13.94
CA LYS A 265 -14.29 16.66 14.84
C LYS A 265 -13.90 18.00 14.25
N PHE A 266 -12.70 18.09 13.67
CA PHE A 266 -12.19 19.30 13.02
C PHE A 266 -12.63 19.44 11.55
N LYS A 267 -13.46 18.52 11.03
CA LYS A 267 -13.96 18.52 9.65
C LYS A 267 -12.85 18.67 8.58
N VAL A 268 -11.67 18.13 8.86
CA VAL A 268 -10.50 18.24 7.96
C VAL A 268 -10.68 17.36 6.72
N LEU A 269 -11.26 16.17 6.92
CA LEU A 269 -11.55 15.22 5.84
C LEU A 269 -12.96 14.64 6.01
N PRO A 270 -13.64 14.28 4.91
CA PRO A 270 -14.92 13.58 4.97
C PRO A 270 -14.73 12.16 5.50
N ARG A 271 -15.80 11.57 6.05
CA ARG A 271 -15.78 10.18 6.55
C ARG A 271 -15.26 9.20 5.48
N THR A 272 -15.65 9.39 4.22
CA THR A 272 -15.24 8.53 3.10
C THR A 272 -13.75 8.56 2.75
N ALA A 273 -13.00 9.54 3.24
CA ALA A 273 -11.55 9.57 3.07
C ALA A 273 -10.84 8.67 4.10
N LEU A 274 -11.52 8.35 5.19
CA LEU A 274 -11.02 7.58 6.32
C LEU A 274 -11.53 6.14 6.23
N VAL A 275 -10.63 5.22 5.90
CA VAL A 275 -10.87 3.78 5.96
C VAL A 275 -9.73 3.18 6.74
N SER A 276 -10.10 2.34 7.70
CA SER A 276 -9.11 1.59 8.48
C SER A 276 -8.19 0.76 7.56
N HIS A 277 -6.91 0.69 7.93
CA HIS A 277 -5.89 -0.04 7.19
C HIS A 277 -6.18 -1.54 7.12
N SER A 278 -6.82 -2.08 8.16
CA SER A 278 -7.31 -3.46 8.27
C SER A 278 -8.75 -3.51 8.78
N LYS A 279 -9.51 -4.51 8.36
CA LYS A 279 -10.88 -4.72 8.86
C LYS A 279 -10.94 -5.90 9.83
N ARG A 280 -10.64 -5.68 11.10
CA ARG A 280 -10.69 -6.72 12.16
C ARG A 280 -10.03 -8.01 11.68
N ALA A 281 -8.76 -7.90 11.28
CA ALA A 281 -8.05 -8.99 10.63
C ALA A 281 -8.07 -10.29 11.45
N ILE A 282 -7.91 -10.17 12.78
CA ILE A 282 -7.89 -11.31 13.72
C ILE A 282 -9.21 -12.11 13.68
N THR A 283 -10.34 -11.46 13.40
CA THR A 283 -11.66 -12.11 13.41
C THR A 283 -12.07 -12.63 12.04
N SER A 284 -11.11 -12.82 11.13
CA SER A 284 -11.38 -13.43 9.82
C SER A 284 -11.83 -14.89 9.98
N ALA A 285 -12.86 -15.30 9.25
CA ALA A 285 -13.31 -16.70 9.22
C ALA A 285 -12.35 -17.64 8.49
N GLY A 286 -11.36 -17.10 7.78
CA GLY A 286 -10.32 -17.89 7.11
C GLY A 286 -9.37 -17.04 6.26
N ILE A 287 -8.38 -17.71 5.67
CA ILE A 287 -7.29 -17.11 4.87
C ILE A 287 -7.84 -16.27 3.71
N GLY A 288 -8.87 -16.76 3.00
CA GLY A 288 -9.47 -16.01 1.89
C GLY A 288 -10.10 -14.69 2.33
N GLU A 289 -10.72 -14.65 3.51
CA GLU A 289 -11.31 -13.41 4.05
C GLU A 289 -10.22 -12.46 4.58
N LEU A 290 -9.24 -13.00 5.30
CA LEU A 290 -8.09 -12.24 5.81
C LEU A 290 -7.40 -11.48 4.67
N TRP A 291 -6.86 -12.21 3.70
CA TRP A 291 -6.05 -11.64 2.63
C TRP A 291 -6.88 -10.94 1.54
N GLY A 292 -8.09 -11.43 1.30
CA GLY A 292 -8.97 -10.91 0.25
C GLY A 292 -9.74 -9.65 0.66
N LYS A 293 -10.12 -9.52 1.94
CA LYS A 293 -11.03 -8.45 2.38
C LYS A 293 -10.51 -7.61 3.54
N ARG A 294 -9.71 -8.17 4.45
CA ARG A 294 -9.44 -7.55 5.75
C ARG A 294 -8.00 -7.05 5.94
N TRP A 295 -7.07 -7.47 5.10
CA TRP A 295 -5.63 -7.19 5.23
C TRP A 295 -5.12 -6.19 4.16
N HIS A 296 -4.38 -5.17 4.60
CA HIS A 296 -3.72 -4.16 3.77
C HIS A 296 -4.58 -3.52 2.67
N HIS A 297 -5.55 -2.70 3.07
CA HIS A 297 -6.40 -1.98 2.13
C HIS A 297 -5.61 -1.10 1.15
N ALA A 298 -4.49 -0.54 1.57
CA ALA A 298 -3.63 0.31 0.73
C ALA A 298 -2.93 -0.44 -0.42
N TRP A 299 -2.75 -1.75 -0.31
CA TRP A 299 -2.02 -2.54 -1.31
C TRP A 299 -2.91 -3.41 -2.18
N ARG A 300 -4.13 -3.66 -1.71
CA ARG A 300 -5.11 -4.53 -2.36
C ARG A 300 -5.32 -4.18 -3.83
N ARG A 301 -5.46 -2.89 -4.15
CA ARG A 301 -5.65 -2.41 -5.52
C ARG A 301 -4.51 -2.84 -6.43
N SER A 302 -3.26 -2.62 -6.00
CA SER A 302 -2.07 -2.94 -6.79
C SER A 302 -1.99 -4.44 -7.08
N PHE A 303 -2.19 -5.27 -6.05
CA PHE A 303 -2.17 -6.74 -6.22
C PHE A 303 -3.26 -7.22 -7.18
N THR A 304 -4.51 -6.75 -7.01
CA THR A 304 -5.63 -7.17 -7.85
C THR A 304 -5.50 -6.68 -9.29
N ARG A 305 -4.85 -5.54 -9.54
CA ARG A 305 -4.61 -5.09 -10.92
C ARG A 305 -3.50 -5.85 -11.62
N LEU A 306 -2.40 -6.13 -10.92
CA LEU A 306 -1.27 -6.83 -11.52
C LEU A 306 -1.54 -8.29 -11.84
N THR A 307 -2.55 -8.92 -11.22
CA THR A 307 -2.97 -10.26 -11.64
C THR A 307 -3.37 -10.30 -13.12
N ARG A 308 -3.84 -9.18 -13.70
CA ARG A 308 -4.18 -9.06 -15.11
C ARG A 308 -3.00 -9.25 -16.06
N ILE A 309 -1.77 -9.29 -15.54
CA ILE A 309 -0.57 -9.64 -16.30
C ILE A 309 -0.43 -11.15 -16.48
N ILE A 310 -0.99 -11.94 -15.58
CA ILE A 310 -0.88 -13.39 -15.62
C ILE A 310 -1.92 -13.93 -16.61
N PRO A 311 -1.49 -14.68 -17.65
CA PRO A 311 -2.42 -15.31 -18.59
C PRO A 311 -3.46 -16.18 -17.86
N GLY A 312 -4.73 -16.05 -18.26
CA GLY A 312 -5.83 -16.80 -17.64
C GLY A 312 -6.32 -16.24 -16.30
N SER A 313 -5.83 -15.09 -15.84
CA SER A 313 -6.31 -14.46 -14.60
C SER A 313 -7.80 -14.07 -14.60
N SER A 314 -8.46 -14.14 -15.76
CA SER A 314 -9.92 -14.02 -15.90
C SER A 314 -10.66 -15.19 -15.27
N TYR A 315 -10.05 -16.38 -15.18
CA TYR A 315 -10.60 -17.51 -14.45
C TYR A 315 -10.41 -17.30 -12.94
N LEU A 316 -11.49 -17.53 -12.18
CA LEU A 316 -11.56 -17.22 -10.75
C LEU A 316 -10.39 -17.81 -9.94
N VAL A 317 -10.08 -19.09 -10.15
CA VAL A 317 -9.01 -19.80 -9.43
C VAL A 317 -7.63 -19.22 -9.77
N VAL A 318 -7.36 -18.98 -11.05
CA VAL A 318 -6.10 -18.41 -11.52
C VAL A 318 -5.96 -16.98 -11.01
N GLY A 319 -7.03 -16.18 -11.00
CA GLY A 319 -7.06 -14.84 -10.43
C GLY A 319 -6.75 -14.81 -8.94
N TYR A 320 -7.31 -15.73 -8.14
CA TYR A 320 -6.99 -15.86 -6.73
C TYR A 320 -5.55 -16.28 -6.48
N PHE A 321 -5.07 -17.30 -7.19
CA PHE A 321 -3.68 -17.74 -7.11
C PHE A 321 -2.72 -16.62 -7.51
N SER A 322 -3.01 -15.92 -8.60
CA SER A 322 -2.23 -14.77 -9.09
C SER A 322 -2.16 -13.66 -8.05
N ALA A 323 -3.28 -13.34 -7.39
CA ALA A 323 -3.32 -12.30 -6.37
C ALA A 323 -2.50 -12.69 -5.14
N PHE A 324 -2.55 -13.97 -4.76
CA PHE A 324 -1.73 -14.52 -3.69
C PHE A 324 -0.24 -14.51 -4.07
N TRP A 325 0.11 -14.95 -5.27
CA TRP A 325 1.49 -14.96 -5.78
C TRP A 325 2.10 -13.56 -5.83
N MET A 326 1.38 -12.59 -6.38
CA MET A 326 1.84 -11.19 -6.44
C MET A 326 2.15 -10.63 -5.04
N ARG A 327 1.34 -10.99 -4.03
CA ARG A 327 1.60 -10.65 -2.63
C ARG A 327 2.84 -11.36 -2.10
N TYR A 328 2.96 -12.66 -2.36
CA TYR A 328 4.06 -13.48 -1.86
C TYR A 328 5.42 -13.02 -2.40
N VAL A 329 5.51 -12.66 -3.68
CA VAL A 329 6.74 -12.10 -4.29
C VAL A 329 7.20 -10.82 -3.59
N LEU A 330 6.25 -9.94 -3.20
CA LEU A 330 6.58 -8.76 -2.39
C LEU A 330 7.18 -9.17 -1.06
N TYR A 331 6.52 -10.08 -0.34
CA TYR A 331 6.96 -10.49 0.99
C TYR A 331 8.31 -11.19 0.96
N ILE A 332 8.54 -12.21 0.13
CA ILE A 332 9.84 -12.91 0.14
C ILE A 332 10.99 -11.95 -0.15
N ARG A 333 10.86 -11.10 -1.16
CA ARG A 333 11.96 -10.20 -1.54
C ARG A 333 12.13 -9.05 -0.57
N PHE A 334 11.03 -8.55 0.03
CA PHE A 334 11.09 -7.61 1.13
C PHE A 334 11.81 -8.21 2.34
N PHE A 335 11.43 -9.41 2.77
CA PHE A 335 12.08 -10.12 3.86
C PHE A 335 13.53 -10.46 3.53
N GLN A 336 13.85 -10.91 2.32
CA GLN A 336 15.24 -11.17 1.92
C GLN A 336 16.09 -9.89 1.94
N ILE A 337 15.60 -8.77 1.41
CA ILE A 337 16.38 -7.53 1.38
C ILE A 337 16.53 -6.95 2.79
N VAL A 338 15.47 -6.98 3.59
CA VAL A 338 15.47 -6.45 4.96
C VAL A 338 16.30 -7.32 5.92
N PHE A 339 16.27 -8.64 5.80
CA PHE A 339 16.96 -9.55 6.72
C PHE A 339 18.33 -10.04 6.23
N VAL A 340 18.60 -10.14 4.92
CA VAL A 340 19.96 -10.43 4.42
C VAL A 340 20.86 -9.19 4.52
N SER A 341 20.29 -7.98 4.59
CA SER A 341 21.05 -6.76 4.90
C SER A 341 21.28 -6.54 6.41
N GLN A 342 20.75 -7.41 7.29
CA GLN A 342 20.83 -7.28 8.75
C GLN A 342 22.07 -7.94 9.38
N ASP A 343 23.04 -8.40 8.58
CA ASP A 343 24.29 -8.99 9.09
C ASP A 343 25.24 -7.93 9.72
N ALA A 344 24.75 -6.96 10.47
CA ALA A 344 25.57 -6.12 11.34
C ALA A 344 25.53 -6.71 12.75
N HIS A 345 26.67 -7.25 13.20
CA HIS A 345 26.93 -7.55 14.60
C HIS A 345 26.52 -6.33 15.46
N PHE A 346 25.47 -6.48 16.25
CA PHE A 346 25.19 -5.59 17.38
C PHE A 346 26.02 -6.11 18.56
N TYR A 347 27.17 -5.48 18.77
CA TYR A 347 27.80 -5.39 20.09
C TYR A 347 27.56 -4.00 20.65
#